data_AF-A0A0Q4EWW4-F1
#
_entry.id   AF-A0A0Q4EWW4-F1
#
_cell.length_a   1.000
_cell.length_b   1.000
_cell.length_c   1.000
_cell.angle_alpha   90.00
_cell.angle_beta   90.00
_cell.angle_gamma   90.00
#
_symmetry.space_group_name_H-M   'P 1'
#
loop_
_entity.id
_entity.type
_entity.pdbx_description
1 polymer ?
#
loop_
_entity_poly.entity_id
_entity_poly.type
_entity_poly.pdbx_seq_one_letter_code
_entity_poly.pdbx_strand_id
1 'polypeptide(L)'
;MYDGFGRTRTIMGPNEIASGSTVPTVKYRYWFDHAGIANNDASVKLYRASTSNYDPEYASSGNTIMTDTYSDFLGRIIQTKKDFDWYGSESRTVSGRTVYDGLGRAIIQSHPVMEGVTNQALNPANNGPSTSSVYDGRDRVISFTDEDNTIKHTTYTIDNDLFKTTEEVSNEKSESYANAEGKIVQKDDYLDNVPLSTFFEYNTIGELMSVKDPEGIKTSYDYDLLGRCLHQQHPDKGQTEYEYDQAGNLIKLTTDNLLNDSTISANFISYKYDYNRLTGVVLPDLPSGDPNPNNVYYEYYPSTLANNNAGKIRVKDDGSGTTKYTYGRMGEVLTEVRAVRGYNIPEKYFKTYFNYDSWNRIKKIKYPDDEIVSYHYDRGGNLKSVDNNQGETYIQNINYDHYEQRLMIKYGNGTSQYYAYDGQNRRLRNYSLYSPTNTPMLQNEYKYDEFSNITGVKNIASPLANGMGGAYQFDF
;
A
#
# COMPACT_ATOMS: atom_id res chain seq x y z
N MET A 1 -20.15 22.12 -4.93
CA MET A 1 -21.56 22.45 -5.25
C MET A 1 -22.40 21.19 -5.12
N TYR A 2 -23.69 21.31 -4.79
CA TYR A 2 -24.61 20.18 -4.66
C TYR A 2 -25.70 20.22 -5.74
N ASP A 3 -26.35 19.08 -6.02
CA ASP A 3 -27.57 19.01 -6.82
C ASP A 3 -28.84 19.27 -5.99
N GLY A 4 -30.01 19.22 -6.61
CA GLY A 4 -31.31 19.44 -5.95
C GLY A 4 -31.69 18.40 -4.89
N PHE A 5 -30.92 17.31 -4.76
CA PHE A 5 -31.08 16.26 -3.75
C PHE A 5 -30.00 16.33 -2.67
N GLY A 6 -29.17 17.39 -2.67
CA GLY A 6 -28.10 17.57 -1.68
C GLY A 6 -26.86 16.72 -1.93
N ARG A 7 -26.70 16.13 -3.12
CA ARG A 7 -25.53 15.30 -3.47
C ARG A 7 -24.45 16.13 -4.14
N THR A 8 -23.19 15.79 -3.90
CA THR A 8 -22.05 16.54 -4.45
C THR A 8 -22.06 16.52 -5.97
N ARG A 9 -22.06 17.69 -6.62
CA ARG A 9 -21.98 17.82 -8.08
C ARG A 9 -20.59 18.19 -8.56
N THR A 10 -19.89 19.01 -7.80
CA THR A 10 -18.51 19.41 -8.10
C THR A 10 -17.71 19.65 -6.82
N ILE A 11 -16.42 19.35 -6.89
CA ILE A 11 -15.42 19.68 -5.88
C ILE A 11 -14.34 20.53 -6.56
N MET A 12 -13.94 21.60 -5.88
CA MET A 12 -12.79 22.42 -6.25
C MET A 12 -11.67 22.12 -5.27
N GLY A 13 -10.52 21.72 -5.78
CA GLY A 13 -9.31 21.46 -5.02
C GLY A 13 -8.60 22.77 -4.64
N PRO A 14 -7.73 22.77 -3.61
CA PRO A 14 -7.05 23.97 -3.16
C PRO A 14 -6.25 24.69 -4.26
N ASN A 15 -5.64 23.93 -5.18
CA ASN A 15 -4.87 24.49 -6.29
C ASN A 15 -5.76 25.13 -7.36
N GLU A 16 -6.89 24.50 -7.70
CA GLU A 16 -7.87 25.08 -8.63
C GLU A 16 -8.52 26.34 -8.05
N ILE A 17 -8.84 26.34 -6.76
CA ILE A 17 -9.36 27.54 -6.07
C ILE A 17 -8.33 28.66 -6.12
N ALA A 18 -7.07 28.37 -5.75
CA ALA A 18 -6.02 29.38 -5.66
C ALA A 18 -5.63 29.98 -7.02
N SER A 19 -5.78 29.21 -8.09
CA SER A 19 -5.54 29.68 -9.47
C SER A 19 -6.73 30.42 -10.08
N GLY A 20 -7.88 30.47 -9.40
CA GLY A 20 -9.11 31.03 -9.96
C GLY A 20 -9.71 30.18 -11.09
N SER A 21 -9.35 28.89 -11.16
CA SER A 21 -9.86 27.97 -12.17
C SER A 21 -11.38 27.82 -12.07
N THR A 22 -12.06 27.83 -13.22
CA THR A 22 -13.49 27.50 -13.31
C THR A 22 -13.72 26.01 -13.60
N VAL A 23 -12.65 25.23 -13.81
CA VAL A 23 -12.71 23.80 -14.07
C VAL A 23 -12.69 23.07 -12.71
N PRO A 24 -13.72 22.26 -12.39
CA PRO A 24 -13.74 21.51 -11.14
C PRO A 24 -12.76 20.35 -11.15
N THR A 25 -12.10 20.15 -10.01
CA THR A 25 -11.17 19.03 -9.78
C THR A 25 -11.89 17.70 -9.88
N VAL A 26 -13.07 17.59 -9.25
CA VAL A 26 -13.98 16.44 -9.44
C VAL A 26 -15.34 16.96 -9.87
N LYS A 27 -15.95 16.30 -10.85
CA LYS A 27 -17.35 16.51 -11.20
C LYS A 27 -18.11 15.19 -11.19
N TYR A 28 -19.31 15.24 -10.62
CA TYR A 28 -20.18 14.10 -10.44
C TYR A 28 -21.40 14.20 -11.35
N ARG A 29 -21.89 13.03 -11.79
CA ARG A 29 -23.18 12.85 -12.44
C ARG A 29 -23.84 11.60 -11.88
N TYR A 30 -25.17 11.61 -11.76
CA TYR A 30 -25.93 10.53 -11.15
C TYR A 30 -27.10 10.13 -12.04
N TRP A 31 -27.38 8.83 -12.12
CA TRP A 31 -28.51 8.26 -12.84
C TRP A 31 -29.27 7.29 -11.94
N PHE A 32 -30.59 7.31 -12.08
CA PHE A 32 -31.52 6.56 -11.23
C PHE A 32 -32.34 5.52 -11.99
N ASP A 33 -32.19 5.46 -13.31
CA ASP A 33 -33.06 4.75 -14.23
C ASP A 33 -32.25 3.85 -15.18
N HIS A 34 -31.94 2.64 -14.74
CA HIS A 34 -31.36 1.54 -15.53
C HIS A 34 -30.10 1.89 -16.36
N ALA A 35 -29.56 3.11 -16.33
CA ALA A 35 -28.35 3.58 -17.01
C ALA A 35 -28.23 3.19 -18.51
N GLY A 36 -29.34 3.02 -19.24
CA GLY A 36 -29.32 2.52 -20.62
C GLY A 36 -28.99 1.03 -20.75
N ILE A 37 -28.95 0.29 -19.64
CA ILE A 37 -28.93 -1.17 -19.60
C ILE A 37 -30.29 -1.61 -20.12
N ALA A 38 -30.30 -2.35 -21.22
CA ALA A 38 -31.50 -3.01 -21.72
C ALA A 38 -31.98 -3.98 -20.64
N ASN A 39 -32.95 -3.55 -19.85
CA ASN A 39 -33.62 -4.40 -18.90
C ASN A 39 -35.10 -4.45 -19.25
N ASN A 40 -35.54 -5.64 -19.65
CA ASN A 40 -36.94 -5.88 -19.97
C ASN A 40 -37.79 -6.01 -18.68
N ASP A 41 -37.15 -5.98 -17.51
CA ASP A 41 -37.76 -6.03 -16.20
C ASP A 41 -37.60 -4.70 -15.44
N ALA A 42 -38.69 -3.92 -15.39
CA ALA A 42 -38.74 -2.64 -14.70
C ALA A 42 -38.62 -2.74 -13.16
N SER A 43 -38.63 -3.96 -12.60
CA SER A 43 -38.48 -4.21 -11.16
C SER A 43 -37.03 -4.13 -10.68
N VAL A 44 -36.05 -4.33 -11.57
CA VAL A 44 -34.62 -4.30 -11.21
C VAL A 44 -34.12 -2.86 -11.17
N LYS A 45 -33.78 -2.36 -9.98
CA LYS A 45 -33.19 -1.04 -9.80
C LYS A 45 -31.67 -1.10 -9.76
N LEU A 46 -31.03 -0.49 -10.73
CA LEU A 46 -29.59 -0.24 -10.78
C LEU A 46 -29.33 1.26 -10.78
N TYR A 47 -28.36 1.69 -9.98
CA TYR A 47 -27.96 3.08 -9.88
C TYR A 47 -26.55 3.25 -10.42
N ARG A 48 -26.27 4.42 -11.01
CA ARG A 48 -24.94 4.77 -11.51
C ARG A 48 -24.52 6.15 -11.03
N ALA A 49 -23.28 6.27 -10.60
CA ALA A 49 -22.60 7.54 -10.43
C ALA A 49 -21.37 7.57 -11.33
N SER A 50 -21.14 8.70 -12.00
CA SER A 50 -19.92 8.96 -12.76
C SER A 50 -19.17 10.08 -12.09
N THR A 51 -17.86 9.89 -11.96
CA THR A 51 -16.91 10.93 -11.55
C THR A 51 -15.99 11.23 -12.72
N SER A 52 -15.77 12.51 -13.01
CA SER A 52 -14.75 12.99 -13.93
C SER A 52 -13.70 13.74 -13.12
N ASN A 53 -12.49 13.19 -13.07
CA ASN A 53 -11.36 13.76 -12.35
C ASN A 53 -10.51 14.58 -13.32
N TYR A 54 -10.45 15.89 -13.10
CA TYR A 54 -9.63 16.80 -13.90
C TYR A 54 -8.18 16.34 -13.95
N ASP A 55 -7.61 16.08 -15.13
CA ASP A 55 -6.20 15.73 -15.25
C ASP A 55 -5.39 16.92 -15.79
N PRO A 56 -4.48 17.52 -14.99
CA PRO A 56 -3.63 18.61 -15.45
C PRO A 56 -2.74 18.24 -16.65
N GLU A 57 -2.38 16.97 -16.82
CA GLU A 57 -1.56 16.51 -17.94
C GLU A 57 -2.34 16.55 -19.27
N TYR A 58 -3.65 16.34 -19.21
CA TYR A 58 -4.55 16.32 -20.37
C TYR A 58 -5.55 17.48 -20.38
N ALA A 59 -5.28 18.54 -19.63
CA ALA A 59 -6.16 19.71 -19.53
C ALA A 59 -6.44 20.39 -20.89
N SER A 60 -5.47 20.39 -21.80
CA SER A 60 -5.59 21.01 -23.13
C SER A 60 -6.56 20.28 -24.06
N SER A 61 -6.69 18.96 -23.92
CA SER A 61 -7.68 18.16 -24.64
C SER A 61 -9.02 18.09 -23.92
N GLY A 62 -9.08 18.54 -22.67
CA GLY A 62 -10.24 18.41 -21.79
C GLY A 62 -10.54 16.97 -21.37
N ASN A 63 -9.59 16.05 -21.57
CA ASN A 63 -9.72 14.67 -21.12
C ASN A 63 -9.56 14.63 -19.59
N THR A 64 -10.37 13.79 -18.95
CA THR A 64 -10.45 13.62 -17.50
C THR A 64 -10.43 12.14 -17.20
N ILE A 65 -9.85 11.75 -16.07
CA ILE A 65 -9.89 10.34 -15.64
C ILE A 65 -11.30 10.05 -15.12
N MET A 66 -12.10 9.31 -15.89
CA MET A 66 -13.46 8.97 -15.50
C MET A 66 -13.52 7.70 -14.64
N THR A 67 -14.48 7.67 -13.73
CA THR A 67 -14.87 6.45 -13.03
C THR A 67 -16.39 6.38 -12.92
N ASP A 68 -16.97 5.30 -13.43
CA ASP A 68 -18.39 4.97 -13.27
C ASP A 68 -18.54 3.87 -12.24
N THR A 69 -19.37 4.09 -11.23
CA THR A 69 -19.71 3.08 -10.23
C THR A 69 -21.18 2.71 -10.35
N TYR A 70 -21.45 1.42 -10.38
CA TYR A 70 -22.78 0.83 -10.48
C TYR A 70 -23.12 0.18 -9.15
N SER A 71 -24.30 0.47 -8.62
CA SER A 71 -24.79 -0.15 -7.40
C SER A 71 -26.13 -0.83 -7.60
N ASP A 72 -26.36 -1.86 -6.80
CA ASP A 72 -27.66 -2.51 -6.70
C ASP A 72 -28.65 -1.71 -5.84
N PHE A 73 -29.84 -2.27 -5.63
CA PHE A 73 -30.91 -1.64 -4.86
C PHE A 73 -30.59 -1.45 -3.37
N LEU A 74 -29.62 -2.20 -2.82
CA LEU A 74 -29.14 -2.07 -1.45
C LEU A 74 -28.00 -1.03 -1.35
N GLY A 75 -27.58 -0.44 -2.47
CA GLY A 75 -26.47 0.51 -2.54
C GLY A 75 -25.10 -0.15 -2.54
N ARG A 76 -25.01 -1.48 -2.69
CA ARG A 76 -23.73 -2.19 -2.81
C ARG A 76 -23.14 -1.90 -4.19
N ILE A 77 -21.87 -1.50 -4.24
CA ILE A 77 -21.17 -1.30 -5.51
C ILE A 77 -20.89 -2.67 -6.11
N ILE A 78 -21.57 -2.96 -7.20
CA ILE A 78 -21.47 -4.25 -7.89
C ILE A 78 -20.53 -4.22 -9.08
N GLN A 79 -20.19 -3.01 -9.59
CA GLN A 79 -19.25 -2.80 -10.68
C GLN A 79 -18.68 -1.39 -10.68
N THR A 80 -17.42 -1.28 -11.11
CA THR A 80 -16.70 -0.03 -11.32
C THR A 80 -16.03 -0.07 -12.69
N LYS A 81 -16.20 0.97 -13.49
CA LYS A 81 -15.45 1.19 -14.72
C LYS A 81 -14.54 2.39 -14.54
N LYS A 82 -13.24 2.24 -14.77
CA LYS A 82 -12.25 3.32 -14.64
C LYS A 82 -11.48 3.46 -15.95
N ASP A 83 -11.24 4.70 -16.37
CA ASP A 83 -10.38 4.97 -17.53
C ASP A 83 -8.94 4.52 -17.26
N PHE A 84 -8.30 3.97 -18.28
CA PHE A 84 -6.88 3.67 -18.30
C PHE A 84 -6.30 3.85 -19.71
N ASP A 85 -4.97 3.93 -19.83
CA ASP A 85 -4.28 4.05 -21.11
C ASP A 85 -3.79 2.68 -21.59
N TRP A 86 -4.31 2.24 -22.74
CA TRP A 86 -3.89 1.04 -23.44
C TRP A 86 -3.06 1.44 -24.66
N TYR A 87 -1.73 1.35 -24.52
CA TYR A 87 -0.76 1.63 -25.58
C TYR A 87 -0.99 2.99 -26.29
N GLY A 88 -1.27 4.04 -25.53
CA GLY A 88 -1.50 5.40 -26.00
C GLY A 88 -2.95 5.73 -26.33
N SER A 89 -3.86 4.76 -26.26
CA SER A 89 -5.31 4.92 -26.49
C SER A 89 -6.07 4.80 -25.18
N GLU A 90 -7.12 5.59 -25.01
CA GLU A 90 -7.97 5.50 -23.83
C GLU A 90 -8.87 4.25 -23.88
N SER A 91 -8.98 3.54 -22.77
CA SER A 91 -9.83 2.36 -22.58
C SER A 91 -10.37 2.34 -21.16
N ARG A 92 -11.20 1.35 -20.81
CA ARG A 92 -11.75 1.20 -19.46
C ARG A 92 -11.46 -0.17 -18.87
N THR A 93 -11.00 -0.19 -17.63
CA THR A 93 -11.01 -1.40 -16.81
C THR A 93 -12.37 -1.51 -16.13
N VAL A 94 -12.97 -2.71 -16.16
CA VAL A 94 -14.28 -3.01 -15.60
C VAL A 94 -14.09 -4.02 -14.47
N SER A 95 -13.97 -3.52 -13.26
CA SER A 95 -13.81 -4.29 -12.02
C SER A 95 -15.13 -4.32 -11.24
N GLY A 96 -15.21 -5.11 -10.16
CA GLY A 96 -16.48 -5.35 -9.49
C GLY A 96 -17.42 -6.10 -10.44
N ARG A 97 -17.31 -7.42 -10.44
CA ARG A 97 -18.18 -8.31 -11.21
C ARG A 97 -18.62 -9.41 -10.26
N THR A 98 -19.13 -8.95 -9.11
CA THR A 98 -19.43 -9.82 -7.97
C THR A 98 -20.84 -10.34 -8.09
N VAL A 99 -20.97 -11.66 -8.03
CA VAL A 99 -22.26 -12.33 -7.94
C VAL A 99 -22.56 -12.57 -6.47
N TYR A 100 -23.76 -12.22 -6.06
CA TYR A 100 -24.25 -12.45 -4.71
C TYR A 100 -25.32 -13.53 -4.70
N ASP A 101 -25.41 -14.30 -3.63
CA ASP A 101 -26.56 -15.16 -3.36
C ASP A 101 -27.76 -14.36 -2.84
N GLY A 102 -28.88 -15.05 -2.56
CA GLY A 102 -30.10 -14.44 -2.05
C GLY A 102 -30.00 -13.83 -0.65
N LEU A 103 -28.96 -14.16 0.11
CA LEU A 103 -28.65 -13.54 1.41
C LEU A 103 -27.68 -12.36 1.27
N GLY A 104 -27.20 -12.11 0.05
CA GLY A 104 -26.30 -11.02 -0.26
C GLY A 104 -24.83 -11.31 -0.01
N ARG A 105 -24.44 -12.59 0.12
CA ARG A 105 -23.05 -13.02 0.29
C ARG A 105 -22.39 -13.18 -1.07
N ALA A 106 -21.12 -12.79 -1.19
CA ALA A 106 -20.40 -12.86 -2.46
C ALA A 106 -20.01 -14.31 -2.78
N ILE A 107 -20.59 -14.88 -3.84
CA ILE A 107 -20.33 -16.28 -4.21
C ILE A 107 -19.34 -16.41 -5.37
N ILE A 108 -19.22 -15.38 -6.22
CA ILE A 108 -18.23 -15.31 -7.30
C ILE A 108 -17.72 -13.87 -7.37
N GLN A 109 -16.41 -13.71 -7.52
CA GLN A 109 -15.78 -12.43 -7.83
C GLN A 109 -14.87 -12.58 -9.04
N SER A 110 -15.31 -12.07 -10.19
CA SER A 110 -14.52 -12.14 -11.43
C SER A 110 -13.46 -11.04 -11.50
N HIS A 111 -12.36 -11.37 -12.19
CA HIS A 111 -11.33 -10.41 -12.53
C HIS A 111 -11.85 -9.23 -13.36
N PRO A 112 -11.18 -8.07 -13.31
CA PRO A 112 -11.40 -6.99 -14.24
C PRO A 112 -11.28 -7.41 -15.70
N VAL A 113 -12.01 -6.72 -16.58
CA VAL A 113 -11.88 -6.85 -18.04
C VAL A 113 -11.73 -5.48 -18.70
N MET A 114 -11.22 -5.47 -19.93
CA MET A 114 -11.10 -4.25 -20.72
C MET A 114 -12.36 -4.01 -21.57
N GLU A 115 -12.81 -2.76 -21.62
CA GLU A 115 -13.86 -2.30 -22.52
C GLU A 115 -13.54 -0.93 -23.15
N GLY A 116 -14.28 -0.56 -24.19
CA GLY A 116 -14.18 0.77 -24.79
C GLY A 116 -14.84 1.86 -23.94
N VAL A 117 -14.30 3.08 -24.02
CA VAL A 117 -14.71 4.26 -23.22
C VAL A 117 -16.17 4.68 -23.40
N THR A 118 -16.81 4.30 -24.51
CA THR A 118 -18.22 4.61 -24.79
C THR A 118 -19.20 3.63 -24.14
N ASN A 119 -18.73 2.47 -23.66
CA ASN A 119 -19.61 1.46 -23.08
C ASN A 119 -19.97 1.78 -21.62
N GLN A 120 -21.18 2.30 -21.44
CA GLN A 120 -21.73 2.65 -20.14
C GLN A 120 -22.73 1.63 -19.59
N ALA A 121 -22.95 0.51 -20.28
CA ALA A 121 -23.82 -0.56 -19.79
C ALA A 121 -23.10 -1.37 -18.71
N LEU A 122 -23.82 -1.87 -17.71
CA LEU A 122 -23.28 -2.88 -16.81
C LEU A 122 -22.78 -4.08 -17.63
N ASN A 123 -21.62 -4.63 -17.31
CA ASN A 123 -21.14 -5.89 -17.87
C ASN A 123 -21.53 -7.05 -16.95
N PRO A 124 -22.56 -7.85 -17.28
CA PRO A 124 -23.00 -8.97 -16.46
C PRO A 124 -22.27 -10.28 -16.80
N ALA A 125 -21.35 -10.27 -17.78
CA ALA A 125 -20.64 -11.49 -18.12
C ALA A 125 -19.80 -11.91 -16.92
N ASN A 126 -19.77 -13.21 -16.62
CA ASN A 126 -18.93 -13.82 -15.59
C ASN A 126 -17.86 -14.73 -16.23
N ASN A 127 -17.38 -14.34 -17.41
CA ASN A 127 -16.32 -15.05 -18.12
C ASN A 127 -14.95 -14.57 -17.62
N GLY A 128 -13.98 -15.49 -17.64
CA GLY A 128 -12.60 -15.24 -17.22
C GLY A 128 -12.32 -15.77 -15.81
N PRO A 129 -11.09 -15.53 -15.30
CA PRO A 129 -10.69 -15.95 -13.97
C PRO A 129 -11.57 -15.31 -12.89
N SER A 130 -11.86 -16.07 -11.85
CA SER A 130 -12.69 -15.63 -10.73
C SER A 130 -12.42 -16.46 -9.50
N THR A 131 -12.59 -15.85 -8.34
CA THR A 131 -12.67 -16.58 -7.08
C THR A 131 -14.12 -16.93 -6.76
N SER A 132 -14.35 -17.96 -5.97
CA SER A 132 -15.69 -18.33 -5.48
C SER A 132 -15.68 -18.77 -4.03
N SER A 133 -16.83 -18.62 -3.37
CA SER A 133 -17.00 -18.94 -1.95
C SER A 133 -18.30 -19.70 -1.71
N VAL A 134 -18.22 -20.71 -0.85
CA VAL A 134 -19.37 -21.46 -0.33
C VAL A 134 -19.48 -21.19 1.16
N TYR A 135 -20.72 -20.95 1.61
CA TYR A 135 -21.02 -20.59 2.99
C TYR A 135 -21.87 -21.66 3.67
N ASP A 136 -21.73 -21.80 4.99
CA ASP A 136 -22.67 -22.56 5.80
C ASP A 136 -23.94 -21.74 6.15
N GLY A 137 -24.84 -22.33 6.95
CA GLY A 137 -26.07 -21.68 7.41
C GLY A 137 -25.86 -20.58 8.47
N ARG A 138 -24.62 -20.28 8.85
CA ARG A 138 -24.22 -19.19 9.77
C ARG A 138 -23.38 -18.12 9.06
N ASP A 139 -23.42 -18.09 7.74
CA ASP A 139 -22.70 -17.15 6.89
C ASP A 139 -21.17 -17.23 6.99
N ARG A 140 -20.63 -18.39 7.40
CA ARG A 140 -19.19 -18.64 7.46
C ARG A 140 -18.71 -19.36 6.21
N VAL A 141 -17.56 -18.96 5.68
CA VAL A 141 -16.95 -19.60 4.51
C VAL A 141 -16.49 -21.01 4.87
N ILE A 142 -16.95 -22.02 4.13
CA ILE A 142 -16.53 -23.44 4.30
C ILE A 142 -15.70 -23.95 3.12
N SER A 143 -15.73 -23.24 1.99
CA SER A 143 -14.92 -23.52 0.82
C SER A 143 -14.63 -22.21 0.11
N PHE A 144 -13.37 -21.99 -0.24
CA PHE A 144 -12.93 -20.90 -1.11
C PHE A 144 -12.17 -21.51 -2.27
N THR A 145 -12.56 -21.20 -3.49
CA THR A 145 -11.85 -21.64 -4.70
C THR A 145 -11.22 -20.41 -5.34
N ASP A 146 -9.90 -20.45 -5.47
CA ASP A 146 -9.12 -19.38 -6.09
C ASP A 146 -9.22 -19.42 -7.62
N GLU A 147 -8.71 -18.40 -8.29
CA GLU A 147 -8.71 -18.27 -9.75
C GLU A 147 -8.00 -19.40 -10.53
N ASP A 148 -7.03 -20.07 -9.92
CA ASP A 148 -6.33 -21.22 -10.50
C ASP A 148 -6.98 -22.56 -10.14
N ASN A 149 -8.17 -22.51 -9.52
CA ASN A 149 -8.93 -23.63 -8.97
C ASN A 149 -8.33 -24.30 -7.74
N THR A 150 -7.32 -23.71 -7.10
CA THR A 150 -6.87 -24.15 -5.78
C THR A 150 -8.02 -23.96 -4.78
N ILE A 151 -8.33 -25.02 -4.02
CA ILE A 151 -9.47 -25.01 -3.09
C ILE A 151 -8.97 -25.02 -1.66
N LYS A 152 -9.38 -24.01 -0.90
CA LYS A 152 -9.28 -23.99 0.56
C LYS A 152 -10.57 -24.48 1.18
N HIS A 153 -10.48 -25.53 1.98
CA HIS A 153 -11.57 -25.98 2.82
C HIS A 153 -11.41 -25.40 4.22
N THR A 154 -12.53 -24.97 4.81
CA THR A 154 -12.56 -24.49 6.19
C THR A 154 -13.64 -25.23 6.96
N THR A 155 -13.25 -25.86 8.06
CA THR A 155 -14.19 -26.50 8.98
C THR A 155 -14.19 -25.79 10.32
N TYR A 156 -15.38 -25.74 10.95
CA TYR A 156 -15.59 -25.09 12.24
C TYR A 156 -16.19 -26.08 13.22
N THR A 157 -15.50 -26.33 14.32
CA THR A 157 -15.92 -27.26 15.38
C THR A 157 -15.71 -26.63 16.75
N ILE A 158 -16.16 -27.32 17.80
CA ILE A 158 -15.77 -27.02 19.18
C ILE A 158 -14.90 -28.19 19.64
N ASP A 159 -13.73 -27.89 20.19
CA ASP A 159 -12.80 -28.86 20.75
C ASP A 159 -12.36 -28.37 22.14
N ASN A 160 -12.61 -29.17 23.19
CA ASN A 160 -12.33 -28.81 24.58
C ASN A 160 -12.80 -27.39 24.97
N ASP A 161 -14.07 -27.07 24.67
CA ASP A 161 -14.69 -25.75 24.90
C ASP A 161 -14.05 -24.58 24.12
N LEU A 162 -13.12 -24.85 23.20
CA LEU A 162 -12.53 -23.87 22.30
C LEU A 162 -13.20 -23.93 20.93
N PHE A 163 -13.45 -22.77 20.33
CA PHE A 163 -13.89 -22.67 18.95
C PHE A 163 -12.71 -22.95 18.01
N LYS A 164 -12.76 -24.11 17.36
CA LYS A 164 -11.72 -24.58 16.45
C LYS A 164 -12.06 -24.23 15.01
N THR A 165 -11.14 -23.57 14.33
CA THR A 165 -11.16 -23.38 12.88
C THR A 165 -10.00 -24.15 12.28
N THR A 166 -10.31 -25.09 11.38
CA THR A 166 -9.32 -25.83 10.60
C THR A 166 -9.36 -25.34 9.16
N GLU A 167 -8.23 -24.89 8.62
CA GLU A 167 -8.05 -24.53 7.22
C GLU A 167 -7.13 -25.52 6.53
N GLU A 168 -7.55 -26.03 5.38
CA GLU A 168 -6.81 -27.02 4.59
C GLU A 168 -6.75 -26.56 3.13
N VAL A 169 -5.53 -26.49 2.58
CA VAL A 169 -5.26 -26.18 1.17
C VAL A 169 -4.25 -27.19 0.67
N SER A 170 -4.64 -28.00 -0.29
CA SER A 170 -3.78 -29.03 -0.86
C SER A 170 -3.14 -29.93 0.22
N ASN A 171 -1.84 -29.83 0.48
CA ASN A 171 -1.15 -30.58 1.55
C ASN A 171 -0.87 -29.75 2.83
N GLU A 172 -1.22 -28.47 2.85
CA GLU A 172 -1.08 -27.60 4.01
C GLU A 172 -2.33 -27.62 4.88
N LYS A 173 -2.11 -27.59 6.19
CA LYS A 173 -3.15 -27.57 7.21
C LYS A 173 -2.76 -26.61 8.32
N SER A 174 -3.72 -25.80 8.76
CA SER A 174 -3.60 -25.02 10.00
C SER A 174 -4.85 -25.15 10.85
N GLU A 175 -4.68 -25.07 12.15
CA GLU A 175 -5.76 -25.08 13.12
C GLU A 175 -5.60 -23.91 14.09
N SER A 176 -6.71 -23.24 14.41
CA SER A 176 -6.73 -22.16 15.38
C SER A 176 -7.83 -22.41 16.39
N TYR A 177 -7.55 -22.13 17.65
CA TYR A 177 -8.42 -22.42 18.79
C TYR A 177 -8.72 -21.12 19.52
N ALA A 178 -9.98 -20.68 19.48
CA ALA A 178 -10.42 -19.48 20.16
C ALA A 178 -11.14 -19.82 21.48
N ASN A 179 -10.90 -19.04 22.53
CA ASN A 179 -11.69 -19.11 23.75
C ASN A 179 -13.11 -18.53 23.54
N ALA A 180 -13.94 -18.54 24.58
CA ALA A 180 -15.31 -18.03 24.53
C ALA A 180 -15.41 -16.51 24.22
N GLU A 181 -14.33 -15.75 24.42
CA GLU A 181 -14.24 -14.33 24.06
C GLU A 181 -13.80 -14.11 22.61
N GLY A 182 -13.56 -15.18 21.86
CA GLY A 182 -13.09 -15.14 20.47
C GLY A 182 -11.59 -14.88 20.32
N LYS A 183 -10.80 -14.99 21.39
CA LYS A 183 -9.34 -14.81 21.36
C LYS A 183 -8.65 -16.13 21.04
N ILE A 184 -7.77 -16.13 20.05
CA ILE A 184 -6.97 -17.31 19.69
C ILE A 184 -5.96 -17.60 20.81
N VAL A 185 -6.11 -18.74 21.48
CA VAL A 185 -5.23 -19.21 22.58
C VAL A 185 -4.20 -20.22 22.11
N GLN A 186 -4.43 -20.84 20.95
CA GLN A 186 -3.50 -21.76 20.31
C GLN A 186 -3.64 -21.68 18.80
N LYS A 187 -2.52 -21.74 18.09
CA LYS A 187 -2.44 -21.92 16.65
C LYS A 187 -1.47 -23.04 16.34
N ASP A 188 -1.92 -24.03 15.58
CA ASP A 188 -1.11 -25.13 15.08
C ASP A 188 -0.95 -24.99 13.56
N ASP A 189 0.27 -24.77 13.11
CA ASP A 189 0.63 -24.87 11.69
C ASP A 189 1.31 -26.23 11.48
N TYR A 190 0.87 -27.02 10.49
CA TYR A 190 1.36 -28.39 10.33
C TYR A 190 2.52 -28.47 9.34
N LEU A 191 3.63 -29.06 9.76
CA LEU A 191 4.74 -29.47 8.89
C LEU A 191 4.81 -30.99 8.87
N ASP A 192 4.65 -31.61 7.69
CA ASP A 192 4.64 -33.07 7.53
C ASP A 192 3.67 -33.80 8.49
N ASN A 193 2.47 -33.23 8.70
CA ASN A 193 1.45 -33.66 9.67
C ASN A 193 1.87 -33.57 11.15
N VAL A 194 2.98 -32.92 11.47
CA VAL A 194 3.39 -32.59 12.83
C VAL A 194 2.98 -31.15 13.14
N PRO A 195 2.20 -30.90 14.21
CA PRO A 195 1.80 -29.55 14.57
C PRO A 195 2.98 -28.77 15.16
N LEU A 196 3.20 -27.57 14.64
CA LEU A 196 4.04 -26.53 15.23
C LEU A 196 3.13 -25.57 16.00
N SER A 197 3.01 -25.80 17.30
CA SER A 197 2.03 -25.10 18.16
C SER A 197 2.57 -23.79 18.73
N THR A 198 1.87 -22.69 18.48
CA THR A 198 2.07 -21.41 19.16
C THR A 198 0.93 -21.18 20.15
N PHE A 199 1.27 -20.84 21.39
CA PHE A 199 0.29 -20.59 22.46
C PHE A 199 0.23 -19.11 22.84
N PHE A 200 -0.97 -18.64 23.16
CA PHE A 200 -1.24 -17.26 23.53
C PHE A 200 -1.99 -17.22 24.86
N GLU A 201 -1.44 -16.48 25.83
CA GLU A 201 -2.08 -16.26 27.13
C GLU A 201 -2.61 -14.83 27.19
N TYR A 202 -3.86 -14.66 27.66
CA TYR A 202 -4.48 -13.36 27.83
C TYR A 202 -4.88 -13.13 29.29
N ASN A 203 -4.89 -11.87 29.71
CA ASN A 203 -5.48 -11.48 30.99
C ASN A 203 -7.02 -11.43 30.92
N THR A 204 -7.67 -11.16 32.07
CA THR A 204 -9.13 -11.16 32.20
C THR A 204 -9.85 -10.05 31.42
N ILE A 205 -9.12 -9.09 30.86
CA ILE A 205 -9.68 -8.03 30.00
C ILE A 205 -9.27 -8.20 28.53
N GLY A 206 -8.64 -9.34 28.19
CA GLY A 206 -8.35 -9.74 26.82
C GLY A 206 -7.03 -9.21 26.23
N GLU A 207 -6.09 -8.75 27.07
CA GLU A 207 -4.76 -8.30 26.67
C GLU A 207 -3.77 -9.46 26.65
N LEU A 208 -2.90 -9.51 25.63
CA LEU A 208 -1.96 -10.60 25.41
C LEU A 208 -0.80 -10.54 26.43
N MET A 209 -0.80 -11.43 27.42
CA MET A 209 0.25 -11.54 28.44
C MET A 209 1.48 -12.31 27.95
N SER A 210 1.30 -13.30 27.08
CA SER A 210 2.44 -14.03 26.56
C SER A 210 2.18 -14.76 25.25
N VAL A 211 3.26 -14.98 24.52
CA VAL A 211 3.34 -15.86 23.35
C VAL A 211 4.42 -16.89 23.61
N LYS A 212 4.10 -18.16 23.39
CA LYS A 212 5.07 -19.26 23.42
C LYS A 212 5.13 -19.88 22.04
N ASP A 213 6.31 -19.84 21.42
CA ASP A 213 6.53 -20.38 20.08
C ASP A 213 6.57 -21.92 20.06
N PRO A 214 6.68 -22.56 18.88
CA PRO A 214 6.76 -24.02 18.76
C PRO A 214 7.99 -24.65 19.44
N GLU A 215 9.07 -23.91 19.65
CA GLU A 215 10.25 -24.36 20.39
C GLU A 215 10.08 -24.23 21.92
N GLY A 216 8.98 -23.60 22.34
CA GLY A 216 8.62 -23.37 23.72
C GLY A 216 9.24 -22.12 24.33
N ILE A 217 9.84 -21.26 23.52
CA ILE A 217 10.44 -19.99 23.93
C ILE A 217 9.32 -18.97 24.14
N LYS A 218 9.36 -18.28 25.28
CA LYS A 218 8.30 -17.37 25.73
C LYS A 218 8.70 -15.91 25.55
N THR A 219 7.79 -15.12 24.99
CA THR A 219 7.78 -13.66 25.06
C THR A 219 6.63 -13.23 25.97
N SER A 220 6.87 -12.32 26.91
CA SER A 220 5.84 -11.86 27.86
C SER A 220 5.65 -10.35 27.84
N TYR A 221 4.47 -9.91 28.27
CA TYR A 221 4.02 -8.54 28.28
C TYR A 221 3.26 -8.22 29.57
N ASP A 222 3.52 -7.06 30.14
CA ASP A 222 2.73 -6.49 31.24
C ASP A 222 2.12 -5.16 30.80
N TYR A 223 0.92 -4.87 31.29
CA TYR A 223 0.16 -3.69 30.91
C TYR A 223 -0.26 -2.88 32.14
N ASP A 224 -0.50 -1.59 31.94
CA ASP A 224 -1.22 -0.78 32.91
C ASP A 224 -2.75 -0.94 32.78
N LEU A 225 -3.48 -0.27 33.68
CA LEU A 225 -4.95 -0.31 33.69
C LEU A 225 -5.64 0.34 32.48
N LEU A 226 -4.88 1.01 31.61
CA LEU A 226 -5.37 1.58 30.35
C LEU A 226 -4.99 0.71 29.15
N GLY A 227 -4.38 -0.46 29.38
CA GLY A 227 -3.95 -1.41 28.36
C GLY A 227 -2.70 -1.00 27.59
N ARG A 228 -1.88 -0.13 28.17
CA ARG A 228 -0.58 0.25 27.58
C ARG A 228 0.50 -0.68 28.10
N CYS A 229 1.28 -1.26 27.20
CA CYS A 229 2.38 -2.17 27.53
C CYS A 229 3.44 -1.43 28.34
N LEU A 230 3.72 -1.88 29.57
CA LEU A 230 4.73 -1.35 30.49
C LEU A 230 6.05 -2.12 30.38
N HIS A 231 5.99 -3.43 30.14
CA HIS A 231 7.15 -4.31 30.09
C HIS A 231 6.98 -5.34 28.98
N GLN A 232 8.07 -5.60 28.28
CA GLN A 232 8.20 -6.71 27.34
C GLN A 232 9.48 -7.48 27.67
N GLN A 233 9.36 -8.80 27.87
CA GLN A 233 10.49 -9.71 27.88
C GLN A 233 10.54 -10.47 26.56
N HIS A 234 11.61 -10.28 25.80
CA HIS A 234 11.85 -11.05 24.57
C HIS A 234 13.14 -11.87 24.72
N PRO A 235 13.17 -13.14 24.28
CA PRO A 235 14.36 -13.99 24.36
C PRO A 235 15.58 -13.38 23.65
N ASP A 236 15.39 -12.85 22.44
CA ASP A 236 16.50 -12.30 21.64
C ASP A 236 16.90 -10.86 21.98
N LYS A 237 15.95 -10.03 22.44
CA LYS A 237 16.17 -8.58 22.64
C LYS A 237 16.34 -8.21 24.12
N GLY A 238 16.14 -9.16 25.03
CA GLY A 238 16.08 -8.92 26.46
C GLY A 238 14.81 -8.16 26.87
N GLN A 239 14.93 -7.41 27.96
CA GLN A 239 13.85 -6.60 28.52
C GLN A 239 13.69 -5.26 27.81
N THR A 240 12.45 -4.81 27.66
CA THR A 240 12.10 -3.44 27.26
C THR A 240 11.02 -2.90 28.19
N GLU A 241 11.22 -1.69 28.74
CA GLU A 241 10.25 -1.01 29.60
C GLU A 241 9.77 0.29 28.98
N TYR A 242 8.51 0.60 29.21
CA TYR A 242 7.82 1.77 28.69
C TYR A 242 7.17 2.54 29.84
N GLU A 243 7.45 3.83 29.93
CA GLU A 243 6.75 4.74 30.85
C GLU A 243 5.93 5.75 30.05
N TYR A 244 4.68 5.95 30.45
CA TYR A 244 3.77 6.88 29.79
C TYR A 244 3.32 8.00 30.73
N ASP A 245 3.03 9.17 30.18
CA ASP A 245 2.32 10.22 30.89
C ASP A 245 0.81 9.91 31.01
N GLN A 246 0.07 10.82 31.67
CA GLN A 246 -1.39 10.68 31.84
C GLN A 246 -2.19 10.83 30.53
N ALA A 247 -1.60 11.44 29.50
CA ALA A 247 -2.25 11.62 28.21
C ALA A 247 -2.01 10.45 27.25
N GLY A 248 -1.16 9.48 27.63
CA GLY A 248 -0.84 8.33 26.78
C GLY A 248 0.50 8.43 26.04
N ASN A 249 1.25 9.52 26.21
CA ASN A 249 2.50 9.69 25.49
C ASN A 249 3.62 8.90 26.17
N LEU A 250 4.39 8.13 25.40
CA LEU A 250 5.58 7.44 25.87
C LEU A 250 6.62 8.49 26.27
N ILE A 251 7.01 8.57 27.54
CA ILE A 251 7.97 9.55 28.08
C ILE A 251 9.35 8.95 28.36
N LYS A 252 9.44 7.63 28.56
CA LYS A 252 10.71 6.90 28.64
C LYS A 252 10.63 5.53 27.98
N LEU A 253 11.73 5.15 27.34
CA LEU A 253 11.99 3.81 26.83
C LEU A 253 13.30 3.31 27.41
N THR A 254 13.25 2.16 28.07
CA THR A 254 14.42 1.47 28.63
C THR A 254 14.60 0.16 27.90
N THR A 255 15.82 -0.18 27.51
CA THR A 255 16.14 -1.47 26.88
C THR A 255 17.19 -2.20 27.70
N ASP A 256 17.29 -3.51 27.50
CA ASP A 256 18.28 -4.34 28.17
C ASP A 256 19.72 -3.82 27.98
N ASN A 257 20.05 -3.38 26.77
CA ASN A 257 21.35 -2.77 26.48
C ASN A 257 21.59 -1.49 27.30
N LEU A 258 20.57 -0.63 27.45
CA LEU A 258 20.69 0.59 28.25
C LEU A 258 20.78 0.28 29.74
N LEU A 259 20.06 -0.73 30.23
CA LEU A 259 20.13 -1.18 31.62
C LEU A 259 21.51 -1.73 31.98
N ASN A 260 22.13 -2.44 31.04
CA ASN A 260 23.41 -3.13 31.24
C ASN A 260 24.64 -2.30 30.83
N ASP A 261 24.46 -1.08 30.33
CA ASP A 261 25.57 -0.17 30.02
C ASP A 261 25.96 0.64 31.26
N SER A 262 27.04 0.21 31.92
CA SER A 262 27.59 0.91 33.09
C SER A 262 28.31 2.23 32.79
N THR A 263 28.47 2.60 31.51
CA THR A 263 29.22 3.79 31.08
C THR A 263 28.35 5.04 30.94
N ILE A 264 27.03 4.89 30.91
CA ILE A 264 26.06 5.97 30.78
C ILE A 264 25.42 6.31 32.13
N SER A 265 24.99 7.57 32.28
CA SER A 265 24.41 8.08 33.53
C SER A 265 22.89 7.85 33.64
N ALA A 266 22.22 7.67 32.51
CA ALA A 266 20.78 7.43 32.43
C ALA A 266 20.51 6.23 31.53
N ASN A 267 19.81 5.22 32.04
CA ASN A 267 19.61 3.96 31.34
C ASN A 267 18.32 3.94 30.49
N PHE A 268 17.90 5.11 29.98
CA PHE A 268 16.66 5.27 29.23
C PHE A 268 16.76 6.37 28.18
N ILE A 269 15.95 6.26 27.14
CA ILE A 269 15.68 7.32 26.18
C ILE A 269 14.47 8.11 26.67
N SER A 270 14.55 9.44 26.71
CA SER A 270 13.43 10.30 27.11
C SER A 270 12.77 10.97 25.90
N TYR A 271 11.44 10.96 25.88
CA TYR A 271 10.64 11.63 24.86
C TYR A 271 9.98 12.87 25.48
N LYS A 272 10.06 13.99 24.76
CA LYS A 272 9.53 15.29 25.21
C LYS A 272 8.37 15.69 24.34
N TYR A 273 7.32 16.22 24.97
CA TYR A 273 6.10 16.63 24.28
C TYR A 273 5.67 18.04 24.68
N ASP A 274 5.00 18.69 23.74
CA ASP A 274 4.09 19.82 23.99
C ASP A 274 2.66 19.29 23.83
N TYR A 275 1.97 19.07 24.95
CA TYR A 275 0.76 18.22 25.03
C TYR A 275 1.02 16.82 24.47
N ASN A 276 0.51 16.50 23.27
CA ASN A 276 0.69 15.20 22.61
C ASN A 276 1.62 15.27 21.38
N ARG A 277 2.31 16.41 21.19
CA ARG A 277 3.18 16.65 20.04
C ARG A 277 4.64 16.47 20.44
N LEU A 278 5.30 15.46 19.87
CA LEU A 278 6.70 15.13 20.16
C LEU A 278 7.63 16.30 19.76
N THR A 279 8.31 16.91 20.71
CA THR A 279 9.27 18.01 20.47
C THR A 279 10.72 17.56 20.54
N GLY A 280 10.99 16.40 21.14
CA GLY A 280 12.34 15.86 21.14
C GLY A 280 12.47 14.44 21.64
N VAL A 281 13.57 13.80 21.25
CA VAL A 281 14.03 12.49 21.70
C VAL A 281 15.44 12.67 22.24
N VAL A 282 15.61 12.42 23.54
CA VAL A 282 16.85 12.61 24.27
C VAL A 282 17.41 11.25 24.64
N LEU A 283 18.54 10.90 24.03
CA LEU A 283 19.31 9.72 24.35
C LEU A 283 20.14 9.97 25.62
N PRO A 284 20.62 8.90 26.28
CA PRO A 284 21.60 9.02 27.35
C PRO A 284 22.81 9.85 26.91
N ASP A 285 23.30 10.68 27.81
CA ASP A 285 24.54 11.43 27.62
C ASP A 285 25.71 10.47 27.34
N LEU A 286 26.71 10.98 26.62
CA LEU A 286 27.92 10.21 26.35
C LEU A 286 28.64 9.87 27.67
N PRO A 287 29.51 8.84 27.69
CA PRO A 287 30.30 8.52 28.89
C PRO A 287 31.18 9.68 29.40
N SER A 288 31.47 10.69 28.57
CA SER A 288 32.15 11.92 28.97
C SER A 288 31.28 12.87 29.81
N GLY A 289 29.96 12.64 29.86
CA GLY A 289 28.96 13.55 30.41
C GLY A 289 28.45 14.59 29.41
N ASP A 290 28.94 14.58 28.17
CA ASP A 290 28.45 15.49 27.13
C ASP A 290 27.08 15.04 26.60
N PRO A 291 26.18 15.99 26.25
CA PRO A 291 24.91 15.67 25.62
C PRO A 291 25.08 14.80 24.38
N ASN A 292 24.22 13.81 24.21
CA ASN A 292 24.29 12.94 23.05
C ASN A 292 24.08 13.74 21.75
N PRO A 293 25.04 13.75 20.81
CA PRO A 293 24.90 14.50 19.57
C PRO A 293 23.79 13.96 18.66
N ASN A 294 23.28 12.74 18.93
CA ASN A 294 22.18 12.13 18.20
C ASN A 294 20.79 12.47 18.78
N ASN A 295 20.72 13.34 19.79
CA ASN A 295 19.45 13.88 20.26
C ASN A 295 18.66 14.48 19.09
N VAL A 296 17.36 14.24 19.08
CA VAL A 296 16.47 14.71 18.01
C VAL A 296 15.56 15.80 18.53
N TYR A 297 15.42 16.88 17.78
CA TYR A 297 14.55 18.01 18.11
C TYR A 297 13.63 18.33 16.93
N TYR A 298 12.37 18.64 17.25
CA TYR A 298 11.35 19.00 16.27
C TYR A 298 10.80 20.39 16.56
N GLU A 299 10.78 21.23 15.53
CA GLU A 299 10.00 22.47 15.52
C GLU A 299 8.80 22.32 14.59
N TYR A 300 7.68 22.90 14.98
CA TYR A 300 6.44 22.85 14.22
C TYR A 300 5.97 24.24 13.83
N TYR A 301 5.29 24.33 12.69
CA TYR A 301 4.62 25.54 12.27
C TYR A 301 3.48 25.91 13.24
N PRO A 302 3.34 27.20 13.63
CA PRO A 302 2.28 27.65 14.51
C PRO A 302 0.89 27.50 13.87
N SER A 303 -0.14 27.42 14.71
CA SER A 303 -1.54 27.24 14.28
C SER A 303 -2.10 28.40 13.45
N THR A 304 -1.44 29.56 13.47
CA THR A 304 -1.88 30.79 12.82
C THR A 304 -1.48 30.90 11.34
N LEU A 305 -0.74 29.93 10.80
CA LEU A 305 -0.25 30.02 9.43
C LEU A 305 -1.28 29.56 8.38
N ALA A 306 -1.35 30.34 7.31
CA ALA A 306 -2.14 30.03 6.12
C ALA A 306 -1.60 28.81 5.35
N ASN A 307 -2.35 28.40 4.32
CA ASN A 307 -1.99 27.33 3.36
C ASN A 307 -1.87 25.92 3.96
N ASN A 308 -2.65 25.58 4.99
CA ASN A 308 -2.68 24.22 5.58
C ASN A 308 -1.32 23.75 6.13
N ASN A 309 -0.53 24.69 6.66
CA ASN A 309 0.80 24.43 7.22
C ASN A 309 0.79 24.30 8.75
N ALA A 310 -0.29 24.71 9.41
CA ALA A 310 -0.46 24.62 10.85
C ALA A 310 -0.14 23.21 11.38
N GLY A 311 0.70 23.14 12.42
CA GLY A 311 1.02 21.89 13.12
C GLY A 311 1.97 20.95 12.39
N LYS A 312 2.50 21.30 11.21
CA LYS A 312 3.47 20.48 10.47
C LYS A 312 4.90 20.70 10.95
N ILE A 313 5.75 19.68 10.78
CA ILE A 313 7.17 19.76 11.11
C ILE A 313 7.84 20.81 10.22
N ARG A 314 8.38 21.85 10.83
CA ARG A 314 9.15 22.90 10.15
C ARG A 314 10.63 22.57 10.13
N VAL A 315 11.15 22.07 11.25
CA VAL A 315 12.56 21.73 11.44
C VAL A 315 12.65 20.38 12.15
N LYS A 316 13.57 19.54 11.69
CA LYS A 316 14.09 18.40 12.42
C LYS A 316 15.60 18.58 12.56
N ASP A 317 16.11 18.59 13.77
CA ASP A 317 17.55 18.56 14.04
C ASP A 317 17.90 17.21 14.67
N ASP A 318 18.90 16.52 14.14
CA ASP A 318 19.40 15.25 14.66
C ASP A 318 20.91 15.12 14.43
N GLY A 319 21.51 13.98 14.81
CA GLY A 319 22.95 13.74 14.68
C GLY A 319 23.49 13.79 13.24
N SER A 320 22.63 13.72 12.22
CA SER A 320 23.03 13.91 10.82
C SER A 320 23.00 15.38 10.38
N GLY A 321 22.34 16.24 11.14
CA GLY A 321 22.23 17.68 10.93
C GLY A 321 20.77 18.17 10.95
N THR A 322 20.51 19.26 10.24
CA THR A 322 19.20 19.94 10.26
C THR A 322 18.45 19.73 8.95
N THR A 323 17.18 19.30 9.01
CA THR A 323 16.26 19.27 7.87
C THR A 323 15.13 20.26 8.06
N LYS A 324 14.84 21.10 7.05
CA LYS A 324 13.77 22.09 7.07
C LYS A 324 12.77 21.85 5.95
N TYR A 325 11.49 21.98 6.26
CA TYR A 325 10.39 21.74 5.33
C TYR A 325 9.56 22.99 5.08
N THR A 326 9.09 23.14 3.84
CA THR A 326 7.96 24.00 3.51
C THR A 326 6.90 23.18 2.80
N TYR A 327 5.66 23.63 2.89
CA TYR A 327 4.50 22.87 2.43
C TYR A 327 3.57 23.71 1.57
N GLY A 328 2.89 23.03 0.66
CA GLY A 328 1.89 23.59 -0.23
C GLY A 328 0.48 23.46 0.33
N ARG A 329 -0.50 23.88 -0.48
CA ARG A 329 -1.89 24.06 -0.04
C ARG A 329 -2.66 22.75 0.14
N MET A 330 -2.24 21.67 -0.54
CA MET A 330 -2.79 20.33 -0.29
C MET A 330 -2.06 19.64 0.87
N GLY A 331 -0.98 20.27 1.34
CA GLY A 331 -0.21 19.87 2.48
C GLY A 331 1.05 19.06 2.19
N GLU A 332 1.35 18.88 0.91
CA GLU A 332 2.54 18.30 0.32
C GLU A 332 3.82 19.10 0.60
N VAL A 333 4.97 18.44 0.63
CA VAL A 333 6.27 19.09 0.86
C VAL A 333 6.69 19.82 -0.42
N LEU A 334 6.83 21.15 -0.40
CA LEU A 334 7.31 21.90 -1.57
C LEU A 334 8.83 22.03 -1.60
N THR A 335 9.46 22.12 -0.42
CA THR A 335 10.91 22.20 -0.32
C THR A 335 11.42 21.42 0.86
N GLU A 336 12.53 20.72 0.65
CA GLU A 336 13.35 20.13 1.70
C GLU A 336 14.74 20.77 1.64
N VAL A 337 15.22 21.28 2.77
CA VAL A 337 16.59 21.79 2.92
C VAL A 337 17.29 20.96 3.98
N ARG A 338 18.33 20.21 3.59
CA ARG A 338 19.17 19.41 4.48
C ARG A 338 20.53 20.08 4.66
N ALA A 339 20.84 20.47 5.89
CA ALA A 339 22.17 20.84 6.33
C ALA A 339 22.81 19.60 6.96
N VAL A 340 23.79 19.00 6.30
CA VAL A 340 24.48 17.79 6.77
C VAL A 340 25.74 18.18 7.52
N ARG A 341 25.90 17.62 8.71
CA ARG A 341 27.08 17.81 9.58
C ARG A 341 27.82 16.49 9.72
N GLY A 342 29.14 16.56 9.82
CA GLY A 342 29.98 15.39 10.04
C GLY A 342 31.29 15.77 10.70
N TYR A 343 31.93 14.80 11.34
CA TYR A 343 33.23 15.00 11.97
C TYR A 343 34.26 15.45 10.91
N ASN A 344 34.83 16.65 11.08
CA ASN A 344 35.77 17.28 10.14
C ASN A 344 35.24 17.53 8.71
N ILE A 345 33.91 17.60 8.53
CA ILE A 345 33.30 17.93 7.23
C ILE A 345 32.63 19.30 7.36
N PRO A 346 32.90 20.27 6.45
CA PRO A 346 32.17 21.53 6.45
C PRO A 346 30.68 21.27 6.23
N GLU A 347 29.82 22.02 6.89
CA GLU A 347 28.38 21.87 6.76
C GLU A 347 27.96 22.03 5.29
N LYS A 348 27.28 21.01 4.76
CA LYS A 348 26.81 21.00 3.36
C LYS A 348 25.31 21.18 3.32
N TYR A 349 24.85 21.97 2.35
CA TYR A 349 23.44 22.30 2.18
C TYR A 349 22.92 21.67 0.89
N PHE A 350 21.88 20.86 1.01
CA PHE A 350 21.20 20.22 -0.11
C PHE A 350 19.76 20.70 -0.10
N LYS A 351 19.32 21.29 -1.22
CA LYS A 351 17.97 21.80 -1.36
C LYS A 351 17.26 21.10 -2.51
N THR A 352 16.15 20.45 -2.17
CA THR A 352 15.28 19.77 -3.12
C THR A 352 13.94 20.48 -3.18
N TYR A 353 13.42 20.70 -4.38
CA TYR A 353 12.08 21.25 -4.59
C TYR A 353 11.18 20.20 -5.21
N PHE A 354 9.91 20.20 -4.81
CA PHE A 354 8.91 19.30 -5.35
C PHE A 354 7.74 20.11 -5.91
N ASN A 355 7.24 19.69 -7.06
CA ASN A 355 6.05 20.22 -7.68
C ASN A 355 5.06 19.09 -7.90
N TYR A 356 3.79 19.35 -7.61
CA TYR A 356 2.72 18.37 -7.68
C TYR A 356 1.59 18.88 -8.56
N ASP A 357 0.75 17.95 -8.98
CA ASP A 357 -0.49 18.23 -9.70
C ASP A 357 -1.70 18.31 -8.74
N SER A 358 -2.90 18.45 -9.30
CA SER A 358 -4.16 18.58 -8.55
C SER A 358 -4.55 17.32 -7.75
N TRP A 359 -3.89 16.19 -7.98
CA TRP A 359 -4.08 14.91 -7.28
C TRP A 359 -2.92 14.56 -6.37
N ASN A 360 -2.02 15.52 -6.12
CA ASN A 360 -0.82 15.34 -5.32
C ASN A 360 0.18 14.32 -5.92
N ARG A 361 0.15 14.13 -7.24
CA ARG A 361 1.17 13.36 -7.97
C ARG A 361 2.37 14.26 -8.27
N ILE A 362 3.58 13.74 -8.11
CA ILE A 362 4.82 14.51 -8.38
C ILE A 362 4.90 14.83 -9.87
N LYS A 363 4.91 16.11 -10.25
CA LYS A 363 5.20 16.55 -11.62
C LYS A 363 6.67 16.81 -11.85
N LYS A 364 7.36 17.41 -10.86
CA LYS A 364 8.78 17.74 -10.97
C LYS A 364 9.49 17.61 -9.64
N ILE A 365 10.75 17.18 -9.69
CA ILE A 365 11.71 17.29 -8.59
C ILE A 365 12.89 18.09 -9.10
N LYS A 366 13.26 19.17 -8.39
CA LYS A 366 14.51 19.89 -8.63
C LYS A 366 15.52 19.49 -7.59
N TYR A 367 16.62 18.88 -8.00
CA TYR A 367 17.71 18.40 -7.16
C TYR A 367 18.73 19.51 -6.83
N PRO A 368 19.62 19.28 -5.84
CA PRO A 368 20.61 20.26 -5.41
C PRO A 368 21.64 20.68 -6.48
N ASP A 369 21.82 19.88 -7.52
CA ASP A 369 22.68 20.12 -8.68
C ASP A 369 21.96 20.86 -9.83
N ASP A 370 20.78 21.42 -9.53
CA ASP A 370 19.89 22.12 -10.47
C ASP A 370 19.25 21.24 -11.55
N GLU A 371 19.43 19.92 -11.50
CA GLU A 371 18.67 19.00 -12.33
C GLU A 371 17.18 19.07 -11.97
N ILE A 372 16.31 19.18 -12.98
CA ILE A 372 14.86 19.14 -12.82
C ILE A 372 14.35 17.91 -13.55
N VAL A 373 13.99 16.88 -12.79
CA VAL A 373 13.36 15.66 -13.31
C VAL A 373 11.86 15.90 -13.40
N SER A 374 11.28 15.73 -14.59
CA SER A 374 9.86 15.84 -14.89
C SER A 374 9.24 14.44 -15.00
N TYR A 375 8.05 14.29 -14.43
CA TYR A 375 7.28 13.06 -14.41
C TYR A 375 5.95 13.31 -15.14
N HIS A 376 5.67 12.45 -16.12
CA HIS A 376 4.50 12.56 -16.99
C HIS A 376 3.58 11.36 -16.78
N TYR A 377 2.28 11.60 -16.82
CA TYR A 377 1.27 10.60 -16.51
C TYR A 377 0.42 10.24 -17.73
N ASP A 378 -0.07 9.00 -17.78
CA ASP A 378 -1.01 8.54 -18.79
C ASP A 378 -2.46 8.91 -18.44
N ARG A 379 -3.41 8.57 -19.33
CA ARG A 379 -4.85 8.87 -19.16
C ARG A 379 -5.54 8.08 -18.05
N GLY A 380 -4.92 7.01 -17.53
CA GLY A 380 -5.36 6.31 -16.33
C GLY A 380 -4.79 6.90 -15.04
N GLY A 381 -3.86 7.84 -15.20
CA GLY A 381 -3.15 8.52 -14.15
C GLY A 381 -1.87 7.84 -13.70
N ASN A 382 -1.40 6.80 -14.40
CA ASN A 382 -0.16 6.07 -14.10
C ASN A 382 1.07 6.79 -14.68
N LEU A 383 2.25 6.55 -14.11
CA LEU A 383 3.49 7.14 -14.62
C LEU A 383 3.79 6.61 -16.03
N LYS A 384 4.02 7.50 -16.98
CA LYS A 384 4.25 7.17 -18.39
C LYS A 384 5.69 7.40 -18.82
N SER A 385 6.25 8.56 -18.54
CA SER A 385 7.60 8.94 -18.96
C SER A 385 8.28 9.83 -17.93
N VAL A 386 9.61 9.85 -17.98
CA VAL A 386 10.46 10.62 -17.08
C VAL A 386 11.63 11.18 -17.88
N ASP A 387 11.86 12.47 -17.78
CA ASP A 387 12.93 13.21 -18.46
C ASP A 387 13.46 14.35 -17.57
N ASN A 388 14.53 15.01 -17.99
CA ASN A 388 15.07 16.16 -17.27
C ASN A 388 15.16 17.43 -18.12
N ASN A 389 15.42 18.55 -17.44
CA ASN A 389 15.64 19.87 -18.05
C ASN A 389 16.92 19.97 -18.91
N GLN A 390 17.76 18.95 -18.96
CA GLN A 390 18.98 18.90 -19.77
C GLN A 390 18.76 18.14 -21.10
N GLY A 391 17.55 17.66 -21.35
CA GLY A 391 17.19 16.92 -22.57
C GLY A 391 17.45 15.42 -22.48
N GLU A 392 17.82 14.91 -21.30
CA GLU A 392 17.92 13.47 -21.06
C GLU A 392 16.53 12.89 -20.82
N THR A 393 16.21 11.79 -21.49
CA THR A 393 15.05 10.97 -21.16
C THR A 393 15.55 9.81 -20.31
N TYR A 394 14.92 9.53 -19.16
CA TYR A 394 15.21 8.35 -18.36
C TYR A 394 14.27 7.20 -18.71
N ILE A 395 12.98 7.51 -18.86
CA ILE A 395 11.94 6.56 -19.25
C ILE A 395 11.17 7.18 -20.41
N GLN A 396 11.22 6.53 -21.58
CA GLN A 396 10.49 6.97 -22.77
C GLN A 396 9.00 6.65 -22.67
N ASN A 397 8.66 5.45 -22.16
CA ASN A 397 7.28 5.01 -22.03
C ASN A 397 7.15 3.85 -21.03
N ILE A 398 6.05 3.81 -20.30
CA ILE A 398 5.57 2.65 -19.54
C ILE A 398 4.18 2.31 -20.07
N ASN A 399 3.92 1.03 -20.34
CA ASN A 399 2.57 0.55 -20.66
C ASN A 399 2.07 -0.34 -19.53
N TYR A 400 0.76 -0.29 -19.30
CA TYR A 400 0.07 -1.06 -18.28
C TYR A 400 -1.02 -1.94 -18.88
N ASP A 401 -1.40 -3.00 -18.18
CA ASP A 401 -2.62 -3.74 -18.48
C ASP A 401 -3.84 -3.15 -17.73
N HIS A 402 -5.00 -3.77 -17.92
CA HIS A 402 -6.26 -3.36 -17.30
C HIS A 402 -6.32 -3.67 -15.79
N TYR A 403 -5.31 -4.32 -15.22
CA TYR A 403 -5.10 -4.44 -13.78
C TYR A 403 -4.12 -3.40 -13.24
N GLU A 404 -3.65 -2.47 -14.09
CA GLU A 404 -2.61 -1.49 -13.81
C GLU A 404 -1.24 -2.13 -13.50
N GLN A 405 -1.00 -3.38 -13.96
CA GLN A 405 0.31 -4.02 -13.91
C GLN A 405 1.16 -3.57 -15.11
N ARG A 406 2.45 -3.36 -14.89
CA ARG A 406 3.36 -2.93 -15.96
C ARG A 406 3.53 -4.04 -16.99
N LEU A 407 3.29 -3.75 -18.26
CA LEU A 407 3.57 -4.65 -19.38
C LEU A 407 4.94 -4.40 -20.03
N MET A 408 5.35 -3.13 -20.07
CA MET A 408 6.60 -2.72 -20.72
C MET A 408 7.16 -1.44 -20.11
N ILE A 409 8.48 -1.33 -20.06
CA ILE A 409 9.21 -0.09 -19.82
C ILE A 409 10.24 0.08 -20.94
N LYS A 410 10.18 1.21 -21.64
CA LYS A 410 11.21 1.61 -22.60
C LYS A 410 12.05 2.72 -21.99
N TYR A 411 13.35 2.47 -21.85
CA TYR A 411 14.29 3.40 -21.23
C TYR A 411 14.85 4.41 -22.23
N GLY A 412 15.36 5.51 -21.69
CA GLY A 412 16.05 6.56 -22.45
C GLY A 412 17.21 6.07 -23.29
N ASN A 413 18.00 5.15 -22.75
CA ASN A 413 19.14 4.52 -23.43
C ASN A 413 18.71 3.52 -24.54
N GLY A 414 17.41 3.33 -24.77
CA GLY A 414 16.83 2.46 -25.79
C GLY A 414 16.59 1.01 -25.35
N THR A 415 17.02 0.59 -24.15
CA THR A 415 16.68 -0.75 -23.65
C THR A 415 15.19 -0.86 -23.35
N SER A 416 14.64 -2.07 -23.41
CA SER A 416 13.22 -2.31 -23.14
C SER A 416 13.03 -3.51 -22.23
N GLN A 417 12.24 -3.34 -21.18
CA GLN A 417 11.77 -4.42 -20.31
C GLN A 417 10.34 -4.80 -20.69
N TYR A 418 10.04 -6.09 -20.63
CA TYR A 418 8.70 -6.64 -20.85
C TYR A 418 8.33 -7.58 -19.71
N TYR A 419 7.09 -7.50 -19.29
CA TYR A 419 6.49 -8.36 -18.27
C TYR A 419 5.30 -9.08 -18.88
N ALA A 420 5.23 -10.39 -18.67
CA ALA A 420 4.06 -11.17 -19.01
C ALA A 420 3.58 -11.89 -17.77
N TYR A 421 2.31 -11.71 -17.44
CA TYR A 421 1.67 -12.32 -16.28
C TYR A 421 0.91 -13.59 -16.68
N ASP A 422 0.66 -14.46 -15.71
CA ASP A 422 -0.29 -15.55 -15.85
C ASP A 422 -1.71 -15.00 -15.97
N GLY A 423 -2.49 -15.57 -16.88
CA GLY A 423 -3.84 -15.07 -17.19
C GLY A 423 -4.87 -15.41 -16.12
N GLN A 424 -4.63 -16.43 -15.28
CA GLN A 424 -5.52 -16.84 -14.20
C GLN A 424 -5.21 -16.05 -12.93
N ASN A 425 -3.97 -16.13 -12.45
CA ASN A 425 -3.59 -15.63 -11.11
C ASN A 425 -2.65 -14.42 -11.12
N ARG A 426 -2.37 -13.85 -12.30
CA ARG A 426 -1.63 -12.59 -12.47
C ARG A 426 -0.20 -12.61 -11.93
N ARG A 427 0.34 -13.78 -11.60
CA ARG A 427 1.73 -13.97 -11.19
C ARG A 427 2.65 -13.65 -12.38
N LEU A 428 3.84 -13.11 -12.12
CA LEU A 428 4.80 -12.79 -13.17
C LEU A 428 5.31 -14.09 -13.80
N ARG A 429 4.91 -14.39 -15.04
CA ARG A 429 5.33 -15.61 -15.74
C ARG A 429 6.65 -15.42 -16.48
N ASN A 430 6.81 -14.26 -17.14
CA ASN A 430 8.02 -13.93 -17.86
C ASN A 430 8.47 -12.49 -17.60
N TYR A 431 9.78 -12.31 -17.50
CA TYR A 431 10.44 -11.01 -17.51
C TYR A 431 11.55 -11.02 -18.55
N SER A 432 11.56 -10.05 -19.46
CA SER A 432 12.59 -9.95 -20.49
C SER A 432 13.17 -8.55 -20.58
N LEU A 433 14.48 -8.46 -20.79
CA LEU A 433 15.21 -7.22 -21.03
C LEU A 433 15.90 -7.31 -22.39
N TYR A 434 15.70 -6.29 -23.23
CA TYR A 434 16.28 -6.19 -24.56
C TYR A 434 17.18 -4.96 -24.69
N SER A 435 18.24 -5.10 -25.47
CA SER A 435 19.10 -3.99 -25.89
C SER A 435 18.36 -3.05 -26.86
N PRO A 436 18.93 -1.87 -27.19
CA PRO A 436 18.37 -0.97 -28.19
C PRO A 436 18.27 -1.58 -29.59
N THR A 437 19.10 -2.59 -29.89
CA THR A 437 19.10 -3.35 -31.14
C THR A 437 18.19 -4.59 -31.07
N ASN A 438 17.31 -4.67 -30.07
CA ASN A 438 16.39 -5.77 -29.83
C ASN A 438 17.09 -7.13 -29.57
N THR A 439 18.30 -7.10 -29.01
CA THR A 439 19.02 -8.30 -28.59
C THR A 439 18.60 -8.66 -27.16
N PRO A 440 18.12 -9.89 -26.88
CA PRO A 440 17.75 -10.28 -25.52
C PRO A 440 18.98 -10.30 -24.61
N MET A 441 18.92 -9.54 -23.53
CA MET A 441 19.95 -9.47 -22.48
C MET A 441 19.55 -10.33 -21.27
N LEU A 442 18.24 -10.50 -21.03
CA LEU A 442 17.67 -11.38 -20.03
C LEU A 442 16.30 -11.86 -20.51
N GLN A 443 15.96 -13.12 -20.25
CA GLN A 443 14.65 -13.71 -20.54
C GLN A 443 14.33 -14.75 -19.47
N ASN A 444 13.86 -14.26 -18.32
CA ASN A 444 13.48 -15.09 -17.18
C ASN A 444 12.06 -15.64 -17.35
N GLU A 445 11.91 -16.93 -17.13
CA GLU A 445 10.65 -17.64 -16.92
C GLU A 445 10.57 -18.02 -15.44
N TYR A 446 9.43 -17.76 -14.80
CA TYR A 446 9.18 -18.07 -13.40
C TYR A 446 8.14 -19.18 -13.29
N LYS A 447 8.37 -20.10 -12.35
CA LYS A 447 7.42 -21.14 -11.96
C LYS A 447 7.04 -20.96 -10.50
N TYR A 448 5.79 -21.31 -10.20
CA TYR A 448 5.21 -21.20 -8.87
C TYR A 448 4.56 -22.53 -8.49
N ASP A 449 4.54 -22.82 -7.19
CA ASP A 449 3.59 -23.79 -6.64
C ASP A 449 2.21 -23.15 -6.45
N GLU A 450 1.25 -23.91 -5.93
CA GLU A 450 -0.10 -23.45 -5.63
C GLU A 450 -0.14 -22.37 -4.54
N PHE A 451 0.85 -22.34 -3.64
CA PHE A 451 1.01 -21.36 -2.56
C PHE A 451 1.71 -20.06 -3.00
N SER A 452 2.01 -19.92 -4.29
CA SER A 452 2.74 -18.78 -4.87
C SER A 452 4.23 -18.70 -4.50
N ASN A 453 4.83 -19.76 -3.97
CA ASN A 453 6.28 -19.82 -3.80
C ASN A 453 6.95 -20.02 -5.17
N ILE A 454 8.10 -19.39 -5.39
CA ILE A 454 8.88 -19.59 -6.62
C ILE A 454 9.57 -20.96 -6.53
N THR A 455 9.20 -21.88 -7.40
CA THR A 455 9.79 -23.23 -7.50
C THR A 455 10.83 -23.34 -8.60
N GLY A 456 10.92 -22.33 -9.47
CA GLY A 456 12.00 -22.28 -10.45
C GLY A 456 12.12 -20.95 -11.17
N VAL A 457 13.35 -20.64 -11.56
CA VAL A 457 13.70 -19.48 -12.38
C VAL A 457 14.66 -19.92 -13.48
N LYS A 458 14.27 -19.67 -14.73
CA LYS A 458 15.07 -20.04 -15.89
C LYS A 458 15.33 -18.85 -16.77
N ASN A 459 16.59 -18.52 -17.04
CA ASN A 459 16.97 -17.55 -18.05
C ASN A 459 17.39 -18.26 -19.34
N ILE A 460 16.78 -17.89 -20.47
CA ILE A 460 17.11 -18.46 -21.79
C ILE A 460 17.94 -17.52 -22.68
N ALA A 461 18.27 -16.31 -22.20
CA ALA A 461 19.07 -15.37 -22.97
C ALA A 461 20.50 -15.92 -23.18
N SER A 462 20.99 -15.83 -24.43
CA SER A 462 22.38 -16.18 -24.75
C SER A 462 23.36 -15.16 -24.16
N PRO A 463 24.63 -15.55 -23.90
CA PRO A 463 25.65 -14.59 -23.52
C PRO A 463 25.79 -13.47 -24.56
N LEU A 464 25.98 -12.24 -24.07
CA LEU A 464 26.25 -11.09 -24.93
C LEU A 464 27.67 -11.19 -25.52
N ALA A 465 27.95 -10.43 -26.58
CA ALA A 465 29.26 -10.43 -27.26
C ALA A 465 30.43 -10.06 -26.33
N ASN A 466 30.18 -9.33 -25.24
CA ASN A 466 31.17 -9.00 -24.21
C ASN A 466 31.32 -10.08 -23.12
N GLY A 467 30.69 -11.25 -23.30
CA GLY A 467 30.76 -12.39 -22.39
C GLY A 467 29.86 -12.28 -21.15
N MET A 468 29.08 -11.20 -21.01
CA MET A 468 28.17 -11.04 -19.87
C MET A 468 26.83 -11.74 -20.10
N GLY A 469 26.18 -12.15 -19.00
CA GLY A 469 24.89 -12.85 -19.03
C GLY A 469 25.04 -14.33 -19.38
N GLY A 470 24.00 -14.90 -19.98
CA GLY A 470 23.94 -16.31 -20.34
C GLY A 470 22.84 -17.08 -19.63
N ALA A 471 22.54 -18.25 -20.19
CA ALA A 471 21.45 -19.08 -19.71
C ALA A 471 21.78 -19.67 -18.32
N TYR A 472 20.77 -19.72 -17.47
CA TYR A 472 20.83 -20.40 -16.18
C TYR A 472 19.47 -21.00 -15.85
N GLN A 473 19.46 -21.96 -14.93
CA GLN A 473 18.26 -22.56 -14.40
C GLN A 473 18.47 -22.86 -12.93
N PHE A 474 17.52 -22.42 -12.10
CA PHE A 474 17.40 -22.79 -10.70
C PHE A 474 16.05 -23.48 -10.52
N ASP A 475 16.07 -24.66 -9.90
CA ASP A 475 14.89 -25.39 -9.45
C ASP A 475 15.04 -25.54 -7.92
N PHE A 476 13.99 -25.21 -7.18
CA PHE A 476 14.00 -25.13 -5.71
C PHE A 476 13.20 -26.25 -5.06
#